data_AF-A0A7V2WS36-F1
#
_entry.id   AF-A0A7V2WS36-F1
#
_cell.length_a   1.000
_cell.length_b   1.000
_cell.length_c   1.000
_cell.angle_alpha   90.00
_cell.angle_beta   90.00
_cell.angle_gamma   90.00
#
_symmetry.space_group_name_H-M   'P 1'
#
loop_
_entity.id
_entity.type
_entity.pdbx_description
1 polymer ?
#
loop_
_entity_poly.entity_id
_entity_poly.type
_entity_poly.pdbx_seq_one_letter_code
_entity_poly.pdbx_strand_id
1 'polypeptide(L)'
;MGDIPLVLANLMTSNNYDKMHYATQLFRAFPFSEPDYIWQDIEADNQTVAFDCKQCCVAEYFLQNNLGDVCYQTWCKLDFPLAEKWGGKLERTGSIANGNKLCDFRWKIKQIE
;
A
#
# COMPACT_ATOMS: atom_id res chain seq x y z
N MET A 1 5.80 11.76 -5.91
CA MET A 1 4.46 11.18 -6.17
C MET A 1 3.66 10.91 -4.90
N GLY A 2 4.25 10.41 -3.80
CA GLY A 2 3.51 10.20 -2.53
C GLY A 2 3.09 11.46 -1.76
N ASP A 3 3.61 12.65 -2.10
CA ASP A 3 3.29 13.91 -1.41
C ASP A 3 1.91 14.47 -1.76
N ILE A 4 1.47 14.33 -3.01
CA ILE A 4 0.22 14.92 -3.49
C ILE A 4 -0.98 14.34 -2.74
N PRO A 5 -1.11 13.01 -2.56
CA PRO A 5 -2.17 12.43 -1.74
C PRO A 5 -2.14 12.93 -0.29
N LEU A 6 -0.95 13.06 0.31
CA LEU A 6 -0.80 13.49 1.71
C LEU A 6 -1.18 14.96 1.91
N VAL A 7 -0.85 15.83 0.95
CA VAL A 7 -1.24 17.26 0.97
C VAL A 7 -2.76 17.39 0.91
N LEU A 8 -3.43 16.66 0.01
CA LEU A 8 -4.89 16.66 -0.08
C LEU A 8 -5.55 16.10 1.20
N ALA A 9 -5.01 15.02 1.74
CA ALA A 9 -5.52 14.41 2.97
C ALA A 9 -5.40 15.35 4.18
N ASN A 10 -4.27 16.05 4.34
CA ASN A 10 -4.07 17.04 5.41
C ASN A 10 -5.04 18.23 5.36
N LEU A 11 -5.54 18.58 4.16
CA LEU A 11 -6.55 19.63 4.01
C LEU A 11 -7.96 19.15 4.40
N MET A 12 -8.21 17.84 4.36
CA MET A 12 -9.54 17.26 4.64
C MET A 12 -9.73 16.84 6.10
N THR A 13 -8.67 16.44 6.80
CA THR A 13 -8.78 15.91 8.18
C THR A 13 -7.50 16.08 8.98
N SER A 14 -7.64 16.19 10.30
CA SER A 14 -6.53 16.19 11.27
C SER A 14 -6.24 14.80 11.85
N ASN A 15 -7.15 13.84 11.71
CA ASN A 15 -7.00 12.48 12.22
C ASN A 15 -6.01 11.68 11.36
N ASN A 16 -4.97 11.12 11.99
CA ASN A 16 -3.91 10.39 11.29
C ASN A 16 -4.42 9.12 10.58
N TYR A 17 -5.41 8.43 11.16
CA TYR A 17 -6.07 7.29 10.50
C TYR A 17 -6.72 7.74 9.20
N ASP A 18 -7.57 8.77 9.28
CA ASP A 18 -8.30 9.28 8.11
C ASP A 18 -7.33 9.78 7.03
N LYS A 19 -6.24 10.44 7.42
CA LYS A 19 -5.21 10.90 6.46
C LYS A 19 -4.62 9.74 5.67
N MET A 20 -4.19 8.68 6.36
CA MET A 20 -3.62 7.50 5.74
C MET A 20 -4.66 6.75 4.90
N HIS A 21 -5.90 6.66 5.39
CA HIS A 21 -7.01 6.07 4.65
C HIS A 21 -7.26 6.84 3.35
N TYR A 22 -7.39 8.17 3.37
CA TYR A 22 -7.58 8.99 2.17
C TYR A 22 -6.39 8.91 1.21
N ALA A 23 -5.16 8.97 1.72
CA ALA A 23 -3.96 8.82 0.89
C ALA A 23 -3.95 7.47 0.16
N THR A 24 -4.32 6.39 0.88
CA THR A 24 -4.46 5.05 0.32
C THR A 24 -5.53 4.99 -0.77
N GLN A 25 -6.72 5.56 -0.52
CA GLN A 25 -7.80 5.59 -1.50
C GLN A 25 -7.38 6.32 -2.79
N LEU A 26 -6.72 7.48 -2.66
CA LEU A 26 -6.21 8.22 -3.81
C LEU A 26 -5.16 7.42 -4.59
N PHE A 27 -4.24 6.75 -3.90
CA PHE A 27 -3.18 5.98 -4.56
C PHE A 27 -3.71 4.77 -5.33
N ARG A 28 -4.74 4.10 -4.80
CA ARG A 28 -5.44 2.99 -5.47
C ARG A 28 -6.39 3.46 -6.57
N ALA A 29 -6.85 4.71 -6.52
CA ALA A 29 -7.59 5.31 -7.63
C ALA A 29 -6.65 5.76 -8.75
N PHE A 30 -5.43 6.20 -8.43
CA PHE A 30 -4.35 6.49 -9.37
C PHE A 30 -2.99 6.61 -8.63
N PRO A 31 -1.91 6.00 -9.13
CA PRO A 31 -1.78 5.32 -10.43
C PRO A 31 -2.07 3.80 -10.38
N PHE A 32 -2.46 3.26 -9.23
CA PHE A 32 -2.59 1.81 -9.05
C PHE A 32 -4.05 1.36 -9.13
N SER A 33 -4.74 1.65 -10.23
CA SER A 33 -6.17 1.38 -10.37
C SER A 33 -6.47 0.08 -11.11
N GLU A 34 -7.75 -0.31 -11.08
CA GLU A 34 -8.28 -1.30 -12.01
C GLU A 34 -8.07 -0.83 -13.47
N PRO A 35 -7.92 -1.76 -14.43
CA PRO A 35 -8.01 -3.22 -14.29
C PRO A 35 -6.69 -3.91 -13.88
N ASP A 36 -5.58 -3.17 -13.85
CA ASP A 36 -4.24 -3.75 -13.64
C ASP A 36 -3.91 -4.07 -12.18
N TYR A 37 -4.67 -3.46 -11.26
CA TYR A 37 -4.61 -3.72 -9.82
C TYR A 37 -6.00 -4.01 -9.28
N ILE A 38 -6.18 -5.14 -8.62
CA ILE A 38 -7.43 -5.51 -7.95
C ILE A 38 -7.24 -5.42 -6.45
N TRP A 39 -8.00 -4.54 -5.80
CA TRP A 39 -7.90 -4.27 -4.37
C TRP A 39 -9.11 -4.82 -3.62
N GLN A 40 -8.89 -5.26 -2.39
CA GLN A 40 -9.96 -5.62 -1.46
C GLN A 40 -9.70 -4.95 -0.11
N ASP A 41 -10.64 -4.15 0.37
CA ASP A 41 -10.58 -3.63 1.74
C ASP A 41 -10.82 -4.74 2.76
N ILE A 42 -10.05 -4.73 3.84
CA ILE A 42 -10.11 -5.71 4.91
C ILE A 42 -10.47 -4.99 6.20
N GLU A 43 -11.45 -5.53 6.94
CA GLU A 43 -11.81 -4.98 8.24
C GLU A 43 -10.66 -5.13 9.24
N ALA A 44 -10.39 -4.07 10.00
CA ALA A 44 -9.32 -4.03 10.99
C ALA A 44 -9.67 -3.09 12.15
N ASP A 45 -8.75 -2.98 13.11
CA ASP A 45 -8.87 -2.06 14.23
C ASP A 45 -8.80 -0.57 13.81
N ASN A 46 -9.08 0.33 14.76
CA ASN A 46 -9.09 1.78 14.54
C ASN A 46 -7.69 2.42 14.38
N GLN A 47 -6.64 1.61 14.27
CA GLN A 47 -5.25 2.06 14.07
C GLN A 47 -4.60 1.41 12.84
N THR A 48 -5.39 0.70 12.03
CA THR A 48 -4.90 -0.05 10.89
C THR A 48 -5.76 0.19 9.66
N VAL A 49 -5.17 0.76 8.62
CA VAL A 49 -5.78 0.74 7.29
C VAL A 49 -5.36 -0.58 6.62
N ALA A 50 -6.28 -1.54 6.53
CA ALA A 50 -6.01 -2.87 6.00
C ALA A 50 -6.67 -3.11 4.64
N PHE A 51 -5.90 -3.65 3.71
CA PHE A 51 -6.39 -4.04 2.39
C PHE A 51 -5.45 -5.07 1.76
N ASP A 52 -5.96 -5.83 0.80
CA ASP A 52 -5.20 -6.81 0.05
C ASP A 52 -5.13 -6.42 -1.43
N CYS A 53 -3.96 -6.62 -2.04
CA CYS A 53 -3.78 -6.58 -3.49
C CYS A 53 -3.92 -8.00 -4.03
N LYS A 54 -4.98 -8.29 -4.78
CA LYS A 54 -5.22 -9.61 -5.38
C LYS A 54 -4.61 -9.78 -6.75
N GLN A 55 -4.32 -8.67 -7.43
CA GLN A 55 -3.73 -8.65 -8.76
C GLN A 55 -2.79 -7.46 -8.86
N CYS A 56 -1.62 -7.66 -9.44
CA CYS A 56 -0.62 -6.61 -9.62
C CYS A 56 0.16 -6.88 -10.90
N CYS A 57 -0.12 -6.12 -11.95
CA CYS A 57 0.52 -6.26 -13.25
C CYS A 57 2.06 -6.21 -13.18
N VAL A 58 2.63 -5.43 -12.25
CA VAL A 58 4.08 -5.36 -12.05
C VAL A 58 4.62 -6.67 -11.50
N ALA A 59 4.02 -7.21 -10.44
CA ALA A 59 4.47 -8.48 -9.88
C ALA A 59 4.31 -9.62 -10.90
N GLU A 60 3.21 -9.65 -11.65
CA GLU A 60 2.97 -10.62 -12.71
C GLU A 60 4.06 -10.58 -13.79
N TYR A 61 4.39 -9.39 -14.29
CA TYR A 61 5.43 -9.21 -15.29
C TYR A 61 6.78 -9.75 -14.81
N PHE A 62 7.21 -9.40 -13.60
CA PHE A 62 8.49 -9.85 -13.06
C PHE A 62 8.50 -11.36 -12.78
N LEU A 63 7.40 -11.93 -12.27
CA LEU A 63 7.28 -13.37 -12.03
C LEU A 63 7.35 -14.18 -13.32
N GLN A 64 6.68 -13.73 -14.38
CA GLN A 64 6.74 -14.38 -15.70
C GLN A 64 8.16 -14.45 -16.28
N ASN A 65 9.05 -13.55 -15.83
CA ASN A 65 10.44 -13.49 -16.24
C ASN A 65 11.42 -14.10 -15.21
N ASN A 66 10.92 -14.79 -14.17
CA ASN A 66 11.71 -15.34 -13.06
C ASN A 66 12.50 -14.27 -12.27
N LEU A 67 11.97 -13.04 -12.18
CA LEU A 67 12.59 -11.89 -11.52
C LEU A 67 11.79 -11.41 -10.29
N GLY A 68 11.03 -12.31 -9.65
CA GLY A 68 10.18 -11.99 -8.49
C GLY A 68 10.93 -11.30 -7.34
N ASP A 69 12.13 -11.79 -6.99
CA ASP A 69 12.96 -11.16 -5.95
C ASP A 69 13.35 -9.73 -6.35
N VAL A 70 13.73 -9.49 -7.62
CA VAL A 70 14.05 -8.12 -8.10
C VAL A 70 12.84 -7.20 -7.95
N CYS A 71 11.64 -7.65 -8.32
CA CYS A 71 10.40 -6.89 -8.09
C CYS A 71 10.20 -6.57 -6.61
N TYR A 72 10.41 -7.56 -5.73
CA TYR A 72 10.24 -7.34 -4.30
C TYR A 72 11.25 -6.31 -3.76
N GLN A 73 12.53 -6.46 -4.10
CA GLN A 73 13.60 -5.60 -3.61
C GLN A 73 13.51 -4.16 -4.12
N THR A 74 12.90 -3.92 -5.29
CA THR A 74 12.92 -2.61 -5.96
C THR A 74 11.57 -1.91 -6.04
N TRP A 75 10.48 -2.66 -6.25
CA TRP A 75 9.12 -2.12 -6.37
C TRP A 75 8.34 -2.27 -5.07
N CYS A 76 8.17 -3.49 -4.58
CA CYS A 76 7.35 -3.76 -3.39
C CYS A 76 7.96 -3.20 -2.11
N LYS A 77 9.27 -2.95 -2.07
CA LYS A 77 9.93 -2.33 -0.92
C LYS A 77 9.73 -0.82 -0.83
N LEU A 78 9.27 -0.15 -1.89
CA LEU A 78 8.95 1.28 -1.85
C LEU A 78 7.75 1.59 -0.94
N ASP A 79 6.88 0.60 -0.71
CA ASP A 79 5.71 0.74 0.14
C ASP A 79 6.07 1.02 1.61
N PHE A 80 7.18 0.45 2.11
CA PHE A 80 7.61 0.64 3.50
C PHE A 80 8.00 2.09 3.82
N PRO A 81 8.95 2.74 3.11
CA PRO A 81 9.26 4.15 3.35
C PRO A 81 8.08 5.07 2.97
N LEU A 82 7.20 4.66 2.05
CA LEU A 82 5.97 5.40 1.78
C LEU A 82 5.05 5.43 3.01
N ALA A 83 4.92 4.30 3.72
CA ALA A 83 4.13 4.22 4.96
C ALA A 83 4.68 5.14 6.05
N GLU A 84 6.00 5.14 6.22
CA GLU A 84 6.69 6.04 7.15
C GLU A 84 6.43 7.50 6.80
N LYS A 85 6.52 7.84 5.51
CA LYS A 85 6.25 9.19 5.01
C LYS A 85 4.80 9.63 5.26
N TRP A 86 3.86 8.70 5.22
CA TRP A 86 2.45 8.96 5.55
C TRP A 86 2.14 8.90 7.05
N GLY A 87 3.16 8.84 7.91
CA GLY A 87 2.98 8.87 9.37
C GLY A 87 2.57 7.52 9.98
N GLY A 88 2.88 6.41 9.31
CA GLY A 88 2.63 5.06 9.81
C GLY A 88 3.80 4.11 9.58
N LYS A 89 3.50 2.82 9.56
CA LYS A 89 4.41 1.75 9.15
C LYS A 89 3.62 0.71 8.37
N LEU A 90 4.28 0.06 7.41
CA LEU A 90 3.70 -1.09 6.73
C LEU A 90 4.10 -2.38 7.45
N GLU A 91 3.10 -3.16 7.84
CA GLU A 91 3.26 -4.57 8.21
C GLU A 91 2.66 -5.43 7.09
N ARG A 92 3.39 -6.48 6.69
CA ARG A 92 3.00 -7.38 5.60
C ARG A 92 3.65 -8.75 5.81
N THR A 93 2.89 -9.82 5.59
CA THR A 93 3.39 -11.21 5.71
C THR A 93 3.77 -11.82 4.36
N GLY A 94 3.22 -11.32 3.25
CA GLY A 94 3.43 -11.86 1.92
C GLY A 94 3.29 -10.84 0.80
N SER A 95 3.87 -11.15 -0.36
CA SER A 95 3.67 -10.37 -1.58
C SER A 95 3.54 -11.28 -2.78
N ILE A 96 2.78 -10.85 -3.78
CA ILE A 96 2.68 -11.57 -5.05
C ILE A 96 4.08 -11.78 -5.65
N ALA A 97 4.94 -10.75 -5.61
CA ALA A 97 6.33 -10.84 -6.10
C ALA A 97 7.18 -11.95 -5.44
N ASN A 98 6.84 -12.37 -4.22
CA ASN A 98 7.49 -13.47 -3.50
C ASN A 98 6.74 -14.82 -3.66
N GLY A 99 5.75 -14.89 -4.56
CA GLY A 99 4.96 -16.09 -4.84
C GLY A 99 3.72 -16.27 -3.96
N ASN A 100 3.35 -15.29 -3.13
CA ASN A 100 2.09 -15.34 -2.39
C ASN A 100 0.89 -15.10 -3.32
N LYS A 101 -0.31 -15.50 -2.86
CA LYS A 101 -1.56 -15.30 -3.62
C LYS A 101 -2.01 -13.83 -3.67
N LEU A 102 -1.55 -13.01 -2.74
CA LEU A 102 -1.91 -11.59 -2.60
C LEU A 102 -0.79 -10.84 -1.86
N CYS A 103 -0.84 -9.52 -1.91
CA CYS A 103 -0.07 -8.65 -1.00
C CYS A 103 -0.99 -8.19 0.13
N ASP A 104 -0.67 -8.54 1.39
CA ASP A 104 -1.47 -8.20 2.57
C ASP A 104 -1.01 -6.89 3.21
N PHE A 105 -1.54 -5.76 2.76
CA PHE A 105 -1.14 -4.45 3.29
C PHE A 105 -1.81 -4.17 4.62
N ARG A 106 -1.02 -3.92 5.66
CA ARG A 106 -1.49 -3.43 6.96
C ARG A 106 -0.74 -2.14 7.32
N TRP A 107 -1.33 -1.00 6.99
CA TRP A 107 -0.74 0.29 7.34
C TRP A 107 -1.13 0.64 8.76
N LYS A 108 -0.18 0.53 9.68
CA LYS A 108 -0.36 0.86 11.09
C LYS A 108 -0.05 2.33 11.30
N ILE A 109 -0.98 3.07 11.90
CA ILE A 109 -0.76 4.47 12.27
C ILE A 109 0.35 4.54 13.33
N LYS A 110 1.30 5.46 13.16
CA LYS A 110 2.33 5.68 14.17
C LYS A 110 1.69 6.43 15.33
N GLN A 111 1.69 5.83 16.51
CA GLN A 111 1.32 6.54 17.73
C GLN A 111 2.40 7.60 17.99
N ILE A 112 1.96 8.85 18.18
CA ILE A 112 2.82 9.93 18.63
C ILE A 112 2.91 9.77 20.15
N GLU A 113 4.09 9.42 20.66
CA GLU A 113 4.41 9.56 22.09
C GLU A 113 4.56 11.03 22.47
#